data_AF-A0A848KW38-F1
#
_entry.id   AF-A0A848KW38-F1
#
_cell.length_a   1.000
_cell.length_b   1.000
_cell.length_c   1.000
_cell.angle_alpha   90.00
_cell.angle_beta   90.00
_cell.angle_gamma   90.00
#
_symmetry.space_group_name_H-M   'P 1'
#
loop_
_entity.id
_entity.type
_entity.pdbx_description
1 polymer ?
#
loop_
_entity_poly.entity_id
_entity_poly.type
_entity_poly.pdbx_seq_one_letter_code
_entity_poly.pdbx_strand_id
1 'polypeptide(L)' 'MGNDCALSVAFDLTFDEARRRNAVLAAMGDAWDPVSALAEEARAHDMLYSNLDSEQQSTYEELVEAGVLPSRGVADVAH' A
#
# COMPACT_ATOMS: atom_id res chain seq x y z
N MET A 1 -28.54 44.09 12.16
CA MET A 1 -28.16 42.93 12.99
C MET A 1 -28.88 41.71 12.44
N GLY A 2 -28.23 40.95 11.57
CA GLY A 2 -28.72 39.68 11.04
C GLY A 2 -27.48 38.81 10.89
N ASN A 3 -27.31 37.86 11.80
CA ASN A 3 -26.14 37.01 11.88
C ASN A 3 -26.38 35.81 10.96
N ASP A 4 -25.80 35.83 9.76
CA ASP A 4 -25.82 34.70 8.85
C ASP A 4 -25.10 33.52 9.52
N CYS A 5 -25.89 32.54 9.95
CA CYS A 5 -25.42 31.34 10.64
C CYS A 5 -24.66 30.46 9.65
N ALA A 6 -23.36 30.69 9.49
CA ALA A 6 -22.50 29.82 8.71
C ALA A 6 -22.46 28.44 9.35
N LEU A 7 -23.11 27.45 8.72
CA LEU A 7 -23.02 26.05 9.14
C LEU A 7 -21.58 25.56 8.94
N SER A 8 -20.87 25.30 10.03
CA SER A 8 -19.55 24.67 9.99
C SER A 8 -19.70 23.15 9.85
N VAL A 9 -19.15 22.58 8.78
CA VAL A 9 -19.02 21.13 8.63
C VAL A 9 -17.69 20.71 9.23
N ALA A 10 -17.73 19.79 10.20
CA ALA A 10 -16.56 19.16 10.79
C ALA A 10 -16.60 17.66 10.48
N PHE A 11 -15.49 17.12 9.95
CA PHE A 11 -15.34 15.70 9.65
C PHE A 11 -14.38 15.07 10.65
N ASP A 12 -14.77 13.93 11.21
CA ASP A 12 -13.86 13.06 11.94
C ASP A 12 -13.23 12.07 10.97
N LEU A 13 -12.10 12.50 10.39
CA LEU A 13 -11.36 11.70 9.42
C LEU A 13 -10.85 10.37 10.01
N THR A 14 -10.60 10.31 11.31
CA THR A 14 -10.14 9.08 11.96
C THR A 14 -11.27 8.06 12.01
N PHE A 15 -12.46 8.49 12.38
CA PHE A 15 -13.64 7.64 12.39
C PHE A 15 -14.05 7.20 10.97
N ASP A 16 -14.01 8.13 10.02
CA ASP A 16 -14.33 7.82 8.63
C ASP A 16 -13.31 6.86 8.00
N GLU A 17 -12.02 6.99 8.32
CA GLU A 17 -10.99 6.04 7.88
C GLU A 17 -11.18 4.66 8.53
N ALA A 18 -11.54 4.59 9.81
CA ALA A 18 -11.87 3.33 10.47
C ALA A 18 -13.07 2.64 9.78
N ARG A 19 -14.11 3.40 9.40
CA ARG A 19 -15.25 2.87 8.66
C ARG A 19 -14.83 2.35 7.28
N ARG A 20 -14.01 3.09 6.54
CA ARG A 20 -13.51 2.70 5.22
C ARG A 20 -12.71 1.41 5.30
N ARG A 21 -11.78 1.28 6.26
CA ARG A 21 -10.99 0.07 6.47
C ARG A 21 -11.86 -1.14 6.82
N ASN A 22 -12.83 -0.97 7.71
CA ASN A 22 -13.77 -2.05 8.05
C ASN A 22 -14.58 -2.51 6.82
N ALA A 23 -15.07 -1.59 5.99
CA ALA A 23 -15.80 -1.94 4.78
C ALA A 23 -14.92 -2.71 3.78
N VAL A 24 -13.64 -2.35 3.66
CA VAL A 24 -12.66 -3.09 2.83
C VAL A 24 -12.47 -4.50 3.37
N LEU A 25 -12.20 -4.66 4.68
CA LEU A 25 -12.02 -5.97 5.29
C LEU A 25 -13.26 -6.86 5.12
N ALA A 26 -14.45 -6.31 5.33
CA ALA A 26 -15.71 -7.03 5.12
C ALA A 26 -15.91 -7.49 3.66
N ALA A 27 -15.43 -6.70 2.69
CA ALA A 27 -15.54 -7.04 1.27
C ALA A 27 -14.57 -8.17 0.84
N MET A 28 -13.44 -8.34 1.53
CA MET A 28 -12.50 -9.44 1.25
C MET A 28 -13.06 -10.82 1.65
N GLY A 29 -13.94 -10.85 2.66
CA GLY A 29 -14.63 -12.05 3.13
C GLY A 29 -13.78 -12.92 4.08
N ASP A 30 -14.46 -13.84 4.77
CA ASP A 30 -13.86 -14.62 5.88
C ASP A 30 -12.76 -15.61 5.45
N ALA A 31 -12.69 -15.95 4.16
CA ALA A 31 -11.67 -16.84 3.62
C ALA A 31 -10.37 -16.12 3.24
N TRP A 32 -10.34 -14.78 3.31
CA TRP A 32 -9.15 -14.01 2.97
C TRP A 32 -8.08 -14.15 4.05
N ASP A 33 -6.94 -14.73 3.68
CA ASP A 33 -5.75 -14.80 4.52
C ASP A 33 -4.78 -13.67 4.13
N PRO A 34 -4.64 -12.61 4.95
CA PRO A 34 -3.78 -11.47 4.64
C PRO A 34 -2.29 -11.87 4.62
N VAL A 35 -1.89 -12.89 5.37
CA VAL A 35 -0.49 -13.35 5.40
C VAL A 35 -0.14 -14.04 4.09
N SER A 36 -1.02 -14.94 3.63
CA SER A 36 -0.85 -15.58 2.32
C SER A 36 -0.87 -14.57 1.18
N ALA A 37 -1.78 -13.58 1.21
CA ALA A 37 -1.85 -12.53 0.19
C ALA A 37 -0.55 -11.71 0.12
N LEU A 38 0.03 -11.31 1.26
CA LEU A 38 1.31 -10.60 1.30
C LEU A 38 2.47 -11.46 0.77
N ALA A 39 2.50 -12.75 1.12
CA ALA A 39 3.51 -13.67 0.62
C ALA A 39 3.41 -13.87 -0.91
N GLU A 40 2.18 -13.91 -1.44
CA GLU A 40 1.93 -13.96 -2.89
C GLU A 40 2.36 -12.69 -3.61
N GLU A 41 2.08 -11.52 -3.03
CA GLU A 41 2.53 -10.23 -3.55
C GLU A 41 4.06 -10.14 -3.61
N ALA A 42 4.75 -10.55 -2.54
CA ALA A 42 6.21 -10.60 -2.51
C ALA A 42 6.77 -11.51 -3.61
N ARG A 43 6.17 -12.69 -3.79
CA ARG A 43 6.55 -13.61 -4.87
C ARG A 43 6.31 -13.00 -6.26
N ALA A 44 5.18 -12.33 -6.45
CA ALA A 44 4.86 -11.67 -7.72
C ALA A 44 5.86 -10.54 -8.00
N HIS A 45 6.24 -9.76 -6.99
CA HIS A 45 7.26 -8.72 -7.10
C HIS A 45 8.62 -9.29 -7.52
N ASP A 46 9.05 -10.40 -6.91
CA ASP A 46 10.29 -11.07 -7.31
C ASP A 46 10.22 -11.59 -8.76
N MET A 47 9.06 -12.10 -9.18
CA MET A 47 8.85 -12.56 -10.56
C MET A 47 8.95 -11.42 -11.58
N LEU A 48 8.41 -10.23 -11.28
CA LEU A 48 8.45 -9.07 -12.18
C LEU A 48 9.88 -8.70 -12.61
N TYR A 49 10.85 -8.89 -11.72
CA TYR A 49 12.25 -8.55 -11.96
C TYR A 49 13.16 -9.79 -12.09
N SER A 50 12.59 -10.99 -12.23
CA SER A 50 13.36 -12.23 -12.24
C SER A 50 14.24 -12.46 -13.48
N ASN A 51 13.89 -11.84 -14.61
CA ASN A 51 14.53 -12.08 -15.91
C ASN A 51 15.02 -10.79 -16.57
N LEU A 52 15.55 -9.86 -15.77
CA LEU A 52 16.12 -8.63 -16.30
C LEU A 52 17.41 -8.94 -17.06
N ASP A 53 17.56 -8.33 -18.23
CA ASP A 53 18.86 -8.27 -18.90
C ASP A 53 19.82 -7.31 -18.17
N SER A 54 21.06 -7.21 -18.64
CA SER A 54 22.10 -6.39 -18.00
C SER A 54 21.77 -4.90 -17.93
N GLU A 55 21.09 -4.36 -18.95
CA GLU A 55 20.73 -2.93 -18.98
C GLU A 55 19.55 -2.65 -18.04
N GLN A 56 18.56 -3.55 -18.07
CA GLN A 56 17.41 -3.50 -17.17
C GLN A 56 17.83 -3.69 -15.70
N GLN A 57 18.79 -4.57 -15.44
CA GLN A 57 19.32 -4.81 -14.10
C GLN A 57 20.05 -3.57 -13.56
N SER A 58 20.86 -2.90 -14.39
CA SER A 58 21.53 -1.65 -13.99
C SER A 58 20.52 -0.54 -13.67
N THR A 59 19.45 -0.43 -14.47
CA THR A 59 18.37 0.55 -14.21
C THR A 59 17.63 0.23 -12.92
N TYR A 60 17.35 -1.05 -12.67
CA TYR A 60 16.71 -1.49 -11.43
C TYR A 60 17.54 -1.11 -10.20
N GLU A 61 18.86 -1.31 -10.24
CA GLU A 61 19.78 -0.96 -9.15
C GLU A 61 19.81 0.56 -8.89
N GLU A 62 19.86 1.38 -9.94
CA GLU A 62 19.81 2.85 -9.81
C GLU A 62 18.49 3.32 -9.16
N LEU A 63 17.36 2.73 -9.57
CA LEU A 63 16.05 3.08 -9.00
C LEU A 63 15.92 2.64 -7.53
N VAL A 64 16.54 1.53 -7.16
CA VAL A 64 16.62 1.09 -5.75
C VAL A 64 17.49 2.05 -4.94
N GLU A 65 18.66 2.45 -5.45
CA GLU A 65 19.56 3.41 -4.79
C GLU A 65 18.88 4.78 -4.60
N ALA A 66 18.13 5.23 -5.59
CA ALA A 66 17.35 6.47 -5.54
C ALA A 66 16.12 6.39 -4.62
N GLY A 67 15.77 5.21 -4.10
CA GLY A 67 14.59 4.99 -3.26
C GLY A 67 13.26 5.04 -4.03
N VAL A 68 13.30 4.97 -5.36
CA VAL A 68 12.11 4.91 -6.22
C VAL A 68 11.51 3.52 -6.18
N LEU A 69 12.35 2.47 -6.18
CA LEU A 69 11.93 1.08 -6.05
C LEU A 69 12.37 0.49 -4.71
N PRO A 70 11.56 -0.40 -4.12
CA PRO A 70 12.00 -1.19 -2.97
C PRO A 70 13.08 -2.20 -3.39
N SER A 71 14.04 -2.43 -2.50
CA SER A 71 15.00 -3.52 -2.64
C SER A 71 14.32 -4.87 -2.42
N ARG A 72 14.75 -5.89 -3.18
CA ARG A 72 14.24 -7.26 -2.99
C ARG A 72 14.51 -7.73 -1.56
N GLY A 73 13.49 -8.35 -0.95
CA GLY A 73 13.58 -8.91 0.39
C GLY A 73 13.36 -7.93 1.55
N VAL A 74 13.18 -6.63 1.32
CA VAL A 74 12.98 -5.65 2.41
C VAL A 74 11.51 -5.47 2.79
N ALA A 75 10.59 -6.18 2.13
CA ALA A 75 9.21 -6.32 2.59
C ALA A 75 9.09 -7.00 3.97
N ASP A 76 10.16 -7.61 4.49
CA ASP A 76 10.17 -8.43 5.70
C ASP A 76 10.61 -7.72 7.01
N VAL A 77 10.92 -6.41 7.00
CA VAL A 77 11.53 -5.74 8.19
C VAL A 77 10.80 -4.48 8.66
N ALA A 78 9.47 -4.52 8.67
CA ALA A 78 8.67 -3.57 9.47
C ALA A 78 7.88 -4.37 10.52
N HIS A 79 8.57 -4.76 11.59
CA HIS A 79 7.97 -5.26 12.83
C HIS A 79 7.99 -4.19 13.92
#